data_AF-A0A4Y2Q8Z5-F1
#
_entry.id   AF-A0A4Y2Q8Z5-F1
#
_cell.length_a   1.000
_cell.length_b   1.000
_cell.length_c   1.000
_cell.angle_alpha   90.00
_cell.angle_beta   90.00
_cell.angle_gamma   90.00
#
_symmetry.space_group_name_H-M   'P 1'
#
loop_
_entity.id
_entity.type
_entity.pdbx_description
1 polymer ?
#
loop_
_entity_poly.entity_id
_entity_poly.type
_entity_poly.pdbx_seq_one_letter_code
_entity_poly.pdbx_strand_id
1 'polypeptide(L)'
;MLSQEETLKFDDISTLPHSEQQNWKAALNEEMESMKENDVWDLEELPMDRKAISCRWVLRKKRDGKYKARLVARGFMQKEGVDYFETFSPVISMPALRLLLIIMLNENSNVLVLDVKTAFLNGELNETIYMDQPKGYDDNIGRKCKLKKSLYGL
;
A
#
# COMPACT_ATOMS: atom_id res chain seq x y z
N MET A 1 15.21 18.18 -8.43
CA MET A 1 16.00 17.86 -7.23
C MET A 1 15.05 17.21 -6.24
N LEU A 2 14.87 15.89 -6.31
CA LEU A 2 13.95 15.17 -5.43
C LEU A 2 14.63 15.10 -4.06
N SER A 3 14.07 15.80 -3.07
CA SER A 3 14.52 15.71 -1.69
C SER A 3 14.46 14.24 -1.28
N GLN A 4 15.62 13.64 -1.03
CA GLN A 4 15.72 12.42 -0.23
C GLN A 4 15.24 12.78 1.18
N GLU A 5 13.93 12.82 1.39
CA GLU A 5 13.36 12.80 2.73
C GLU A 5 13.69 11.42 3.29
N GLU A 6 14.63 11.39 4.24
CA GLU A 6 15.00 10.17 4.96
C GLU A 6 13.75 9.44 5.43
N THR A 7 13.54 8.25 4.88
CA THR A 7 12.38 7.42 5.23
C THR A 7 12.71 6.74 6.54
N LEU A 8 12.14 7.23 7.64
CA LEU A 8 12.24 6.59 8.95
C LEU A 8 11.88 5.11 8.82
N LYS A 9 12.75 4.21 9.30
CA LYS A 9 12.43 2.77 9.33
C LYS A 9 11.62 2.47 10.58
N PHE A 10 10.85 1.38 10.52
CA PHE A 10 10.05 0.93 11.67
C PHE A 10 10.90 0.73 12.94
N ASP A 11 12.10 0.18 12.79
CA ASP A 11 13.00 -0.10 13.93
C ASP A 11 13.50 1.18 14.61
N ASP A 12 13.61 2.26 13.84
CA ASP A 12 14.10 3.55 14.33
C ASP A 12 13.05 4.25 15.22
N ILE A 13 11.76 3.87 15.13
CA ILE A 13 10.69 4.42 15.98
C ILE A 13 11.06 4.25 17.47
N SER A 14 11.68 3.13 17.83
CA SER A 14 12.03 2.82 19.22
C SER A 14 13.07 3.78 19.83
N THR A 15 13.84 4.47 18.98
CA THR A 15 14.90 5.40 19.40
C THR A 15 14.40 6.85 19.56
N LEU A 16 13.18 7.15 19.11
CA LEU A 16 12.58 8.48 19.16
C LEU A 16 12.05 8.82 20.57
N PRO A 17 11.79 10.11 20.88
CA PRO A 17 11.14 10.51 22.12
C PRO A 17 9.77 9.84 22.29
N HIS A 18 9.38 9.53 23.53
CA HIS A 18 8.13 8.83 23.84
C HIS A 18 6.87 9.48 23.23
N SER A 19 6.83 10.81 23.16
CA SER A 19 5.74 11.56 22.52
C SER A 19 5.64 11.28 21.01
N GLU A 20 6.76 11.18 20.30
CA GLU A 20 6.77 10.84 18.88
C GLU A 20 6.45 9.36 18.65
N GLN A 21 6.89 8.47 19.55
CA GLN A 21 6.55 7.05 19.50
C GLN A 21 5.04 6.82 19.57
N GLN A 22 4.34 7.54 20.45
CA GLN A 22 2.88 7.44 20.56
C GLN A 22 2.19 7.88 19.27
N ASN A 23 2.65 8.97 18.65
CA ASN A 23 2.10 9.46 17.38
C ASN A 23 2.33 8.47 16.23
N TRP A 24 3.51 7.86 16.15
CA TRP A 24 3.79 6.81 15.17
C TRP A 24 2.95 5.56 15.40
N LYS A 25 2.79 5.14 16.66
CA LYS A 25 1.95 3.99 17.01
C LYS A 25 0.49 4.22 16.65
N ALA A 26 -0.03 5.42 16.88
CA ALA A 26 -1.37 5.80 16.45
C ALA A 26 -1.53 5.69 14.93
N ALA A 27 -0.58 6.23 14.15
CA ALA A 27 -0.61 6.16 12.69
C ALA A 27 -0.50 4.72 12.15
N LEU A 28 0.30 3.86 12.80
CA LEU A 28 0.41 2.43 12.45
C LEU A 28 -0.91 1.69 12.73
N ASN A 29 -1.53 1.96 13.88
CA ASN A 29 -2.81 1.36 14.24
C ASN A 29 -3.93 1.79 13.28
N GLU A 30 -3.98 3.06 12.89
CA GLU A 30 -4.96 3.58 11.92
C GLU A 30 -4.86 2.84 10.58
N GLU A 31 -3.65 2.62 10.08
CA GLU A 31 -3.46 1.83 8.85
C GLU A 31 -3.92 0.37 9.03
N MET A 32 -3.55 -0.28 10.15
CA MET A 32 -3.96 -1.67 10.41
C MET A 32 -5.48 -1.83 10.59
N GLU A 33 -6.13 -0.85 11.22
CA GLU A 33 -7.59 -0.80 11.35
C GLU A 33 -8.24 -0.66 9.98
N SER A 34 -7.73 0.23 9.13
CA SER A 34 -8.21 0.36 7.74
C SER A 34 -8.06 -0.94 6.96
N MET A 35 -6.95 -1.68 7.11
CA MET A 35 -6.75 -2.99 6.46
C MET A 35 -7.76 -4.04 6.97
N LYS A 36 -8.11 -3.99 8.25
CA LYS A 36 -9.10 -4.88 8.85
C LYS A 36 -10.52 -4.55 8.39
N GLU A 37 -10.90 -3.27 8.39
CA GLU A 37 -12.20 -2.80 7.91
C GLU A 37 -12.45 -3.15 6.44
N ASN A 38 -11.40 -3.10 5.63
CA ASN A 38 -11.48 -3.41 4.22
C ASN A 38 -11.34 -4.91 3.91
N ASP A 39 -11.19 -5.79 4.90
CA ASP A 39 -10.98 -7.23 4.73
C ASP A 39 -9.88 -7.53 3.69
N VAL A 40 -8.70 -6.92 3.89
CA VAL A 40 -7.63 -6.96 2.87
C VAL A 40 -6.96 -8.33 2.77
N TRP A 41 -6.87 -9.07 3.88
CA TRP A 41 -6.24 -10.40 3.91
C TRP A 41 -6.80 -11.32 4.99
N ASP A 42 -6.64 -12.62 4.79
CA ASP A 42 -6.81 -13.64 5.83
C ASP A 42 -5.45 -14.18 6.30
N LEU A 43 -5.38 -14.70 7.52
CA LEU A 43 -4.20 -15.38 8.04
C LEU A 43 -4.29 -16.88 7.73
N GLU A 44 -3.40 -17.38 6.88
CA GLU A 44 -3.29 -18.79 6.49
C GLU A 44 -1.85 -19.30 6.65
N GLU A 45 -1.68 -20.61 6.77
CA GLU A 45 -0.36 -21.23 6.64
C GLU A 45 0.12 -21.15 5.18
N LEU A 46 1.42 -20.91 4.98
CA LEU A 46 1.99 -20.84 3.63
C LEU A 46 2.05 -22.26 3.04
N PRO A 47 1.38 -22.54 1.91
CA PRO A 47 1.52 -23.83 1.24
C PRO A 47 2.94 -24.00 0.69
N MET A 48 3.44 -25.24 0.64
CA MET A 48 4.85 -25.53 0.29
C MET A 48 5.22 -25.11 -1.14
N ASP A 49 4.25 -24.94 -2.02
CA ASP A 49 4.44 -24.58 -3.44
C ASP A 49 4.48 -23.07 -3.70
N ARG A 50 4.21 -22.23 -2.68
CA ARG A 50 4.15 -20.77 -2.83
C ARG A 50 5.16 -20.05 -1.98
N LYS A 51 5.52 -18.86 -2.45
CA LYS A 51 6.43 -17.95 -1.74
C LYS A 51 5.66 -16.73 -1.26
N ALA A 52 5.87 -16.37 0.01
CA ALA A 52 5.36 -15.11 0.53
C ALA A 52 6.23 -13.93 0.05
N ILE A 53 5.59 -12.84 -0.35
CA ILE A 53 6.26 -11.56 -0.57
C ILE A 53 6.46 -10.85 0.77
N SER A 54 7.57 -10.13 0.91
CA SER A 54 7.82 -9.33 2.10
C SER A 54 7.09 -7.99 2.02
N CYS A 55 6.83 -7.39 3.17
CA CYS A 55 6.24 -6.05 3.27
C CYS A 55 7.19 -5.10 4.02
N ARG A 56 6.94 -3.79 3.91
CA ARG A 56 7.64 -2.75 4.67
C ARG A 56 6.69 -1.63 5.06
N TRP A 57 6.98 -1.04 6.21
CA TRP A 57 6.39 0.23 6.60
C TRP A 57 7.06 1.39 5.85
N VAL A 58 6.25 2.29 5.29
CA VAL A 58 6.68 3.58 4.77
C VAL A 58 6.13 4.66 5.69
N LEU A 59 7.02 5.29 6.44
CA LEU A 59 6.71 6.27 7.46
C LEU A 59 7.07 7.67 6.94
N ARG A 60 6.13 8.60 7.06
CA ARG A 60 6.37 10.00 6.67
C ARG A 60 5.68 10.96 7.62
N LYS A 61 6.47 11.88 8.19
CA LYS A 61 5.95 13.03 8.94
C LYS A 61 5.71 14.15 7.94
N LYS A 62 4.46 14.62 7.84
CA LYS A 62 4.10 15.73 6.98
C LYS A 62 4.46 17.06 7.63
N ARG A 63 4.59 18.12 6.81
CA ARG A 63 4.86 19.49 7.28
C ARG A 63 3.73 20.06 8.16
N ASP A 64 2.51 19.54 8.03
CA ASP A 64 1.35 19.88 8.85
C ASP A 64 1.38 19.23 10.25
N GLY A 65 2.46 18.49 10.58
CA GLY A 65 2.60 17.80 11.86
C GLY A 65 1.94 16.42 11.91
N LYS A 66 1.24 15.99 10.85
CA LYS A 66 0.60 14.67 10.81
C LYS A 66 1.61 13.57 10.53
N TYR A 67 1.47 12.48 11.28
CA TYR A 67 2.21 11.26 11.10
C TYR A 67 1.44 10.34 10.17
N LYS A 68 2.09 9.82 9.12
CA LYS A 68 1.46 8.89 8.19
C LYS A 68 2.31 7.64 8.06
N ALA A 69 1.72 6.51 8.43
CA ALA A 69 2.25 5.18 8.14
C ALA A 69 1.50 4.60 6.93
N ARG A 70 2.20 3.83 6.10
CA ARG A 70 1.59 3.02 5.06
C ARG A 70 2.27 1.66 5.02
N LEU A 71 1.48 0.60 4.88
CA LEU A 71 2.02 -0.72 4.62
C LEU A 71 2.20 -0.90 3.11
N VAL A 72 3.39 -1.31 2.69
CA VAL A 72 3.74 -1.48 1.28
C VAL A 72 4.29 -2.87 1.06
N ALA A 73 3.67 -3.60 0.15
CA ALA A 73 4.15 -4.88 -0.37
C ALA A 73 5.41 -4.66 -1.21
N ARG A 74 6.38 -5.57 -1.09
CA ARG A 74 7.57 -5.57 -1.95
C ARG A 74 7.29 -6.40 -3.22
N GLY A 75 6.34 -5.94 -4.04
CA GLY A 75 5.92 -6.61 -5.27
C GLY A 75 7.03 -6.79 -6.29
N PHE A 76 8.10 -5.99 -6.26
CA PHE A 76 9.28 -6.16 -7.12
C PHE A 76 10.00 -7.52 -6.96
N MET A 77 9.70 -8.29 -5.90
CA MET A 77 10.22 -9.64 -5.74
C MET A 77 9.46 -10.70 -6.56
N GLN A 78 8.33 -10.34 -7.15
CA GLN A 78 7.55 -11.22 -7.99
C GLN A 78 8.22 -11.41 -9.36
N LYS A 79 8.19 -12.65 -9.87
CA LYS A 79 8.68 -12.98 -11.21
C LYS A 79 7.53 -13.08 -12.20
N GLU A 80 7.62 -12.31 -13.28
CA GLU A 80 6.73 -12.42 -14.44
C GLU A 80 6.71 -13.87 -14.97
N GLY A 81 5.51 -14.41 -15.22
CA GLY A 81 5.29 -15.79 -15.68
C GLY A 81 5.37 -16.87 -14.59
N VAL A 82 5.64 -16.50 -13.33
CA VAL A 82 5.63 -17.41 -12.17
C VAL A 82 4.66 -16.92 -11.10
N ASP A 83 4.82 -15.67 -10.67
CA ASP A 83 4.04 -15.05 -9.59
C ASP A 83 2.92 -14.14 -10.11
N TYR A 84 3.06 -13.62 -11.34
CA TYR A 84 1.99 -12.92 -12.06
C TYR A 84 2.10 -13.10 -13.58
N PHE A 85 0.96 -13.06 -14.27
CA PHE A 85 0.91 -13.14 -15.75
C PHE A 85 0.66 -11.79 -16.44
N GLU A 86 0.12 -10.79 -15.73
CA GLU A 86 -0.13 -9.44 -16.28
C GLU A 86 0.14 -8.35 -15.22
N THR A 87 0.74 -7.23 -15.64
CA THR A 87 0.91 -6.04 -14.77
C THR A 87 -0.28 -5.08 -14.94
N PHE A 88 -1.29 -5.22 -14.10
CA PHE A 88 -2.41 -4.28 -14.08
C PHE A 88 -2.04 -3.01 -13.31
N SER A 89 -1.44 -2.04 -14.01
CA SER A 89 -1.42 -0.65 -13.54
C SER A 89 -2.27 0.18 -14.51
N PRO A 90 -3.56 0.42 -14.22
CA PRO A 90 -4.42 1.26 -15.07
C PRO A 90 -4.02 2.73 -14.90
N VAL A 91 -2.83 3.09 -15.36
CA VAL A 91 -2.35 4.47 -15.38
C VAL A 91 -2.84 5.09 -16.68
N ILE A 92 -3.75 6.04 -16.57
CA ILE A 92 -4.14 6.85 -17.72
C ILE A 92 -2.90 7.55 -18.28
N SER A 93 -2.71 7.49 -19.60
CA SER A 93 -1.61 8.22 -20.23
C SER A 93 -1.88 9.73 -20.15
N MET A 94 -0.85 10.52 -19.85
CA MET A 94 -0.98 11.98 -19.83
C MET A 94 -1.51 12.57 -21.14
N PRO A 95 -1.15 12.06 -22.34
CA PRO A 95 -1.77 12.48 -23.59
C PRO A 95 -3.28 12.20 -23.64
N ALA A 96 -3.73 11.03 -23.21
CA ALA A 96 -5.16 10.69 -23.20
C ALA A 96 -5.94 11.58 -22.22
N LEU A 97 -5.39 11.84 -21.02
CA LEU A 97 -5.99 12.75 -20.06
C LEU A 97 -6.13 14.17 -20.63
N ARG A 98 -5.07 14.68 -21.29
CA ARG A 98 -5.10 16.00 -21.92
C ARG A 98 -6.12 16.08 -23.05
N LEU A 99 -6.21 15.05 -23.89
CA LEU A 99 -7.20 14.96 -24.95
C LEU A 99 -8.62 15.01 -24.39
N LEU A 100 -8.89 14.22 -23.34
CA LEU A 100 -10.20 14.22 -22.66
C LEU A 100 -10.56 15.60 -22.12
N LEU A 101 -9.62 16.29 -21.47
CA LEU A 101 -9.85 17.65 -20.94
C LEU A 101 -10.12 18.66 -22.07
N ILE A 102 -9.43 18.55 -23.21
CA ILE A 102 -9.67 19.42 -24.38
C ILE A 102 -11.09 19.20 -24.93
N ILE A 103 -11.54 17.94 -25.04
CA ILE A 103 -12.89 17.61 -25.49
C ILE A 103 -13.92 18.22 -24.52
N MET A 104 -13.73 18.03 -23.21
CA MET A 104 -14.65 18.59 -22.19
C MET A 104 -14.71 20.11 -22.20
N LEU A 105 -13.57 20.78 -22.44
CA LEU A 105 -13.52 22.24 -22.57
C LEU A 105 -14.28 22.72 -23.82
N ASN A 106 -14.15 22.02 -24.96
CA ASN A 106 -14.89 22.36 -26.18
C ASN A 106 -16.41 22.18 -26.03
N GLU A 107 -16.84 21.24 -25.19
CA GLU A 107 -18.25 20.99 -24.90
C GLU A 107 -18.80 21.86 -23.75
N ASN A 108 -18.00 22.78 -23.18
CA ASN A 108 -18.36 23.58 -22.01
C ASN A 108 -18.83 22.72 -20.81
N SER A 109 -18.24 21.54 -20.66
CA SER A 109 -18.57 20.62 -19.57
C SER A 109 -17.89 21.02 -18.26
N ASN A 110 -18.57 20.79 -17.13
CA ASN A 110 -17.99 20.96 -15.80
C ASN A 110 -17.16 19.73 -15.42
N VAL A 111 -15.92 19.94 -14.99
CA VAL A 111 -15.03 18.87 -14.53
C VAL A 111 -15.00 18.85 -13.00
N LEU A 112 -15.33 17.70 -12.41
CA LEU A 112 -15.17 17.45 -10.99
C LEU A 112 -14.02 16.47 -10.77
N VAL A 113 -13.14 16.76 -9.80
CA VAL A 113 -12.04 15.86 -9.42
C VAL A 113 -12.39 15.21 -8.09
N LEU A 114 -12.37 13.88 -8.06
CA LEU A 114 -12.61 13.08 -6.86
C LEU A 114 -11.34 12.30 -6.52
N ASP A 115 -10.85 12.44 -5.29
CA ASP A 115 -9.77 11.62 -4.74
C ASP A 115 -10.38 10.46 -3.97
N VAL A 116 -10.26 9.25 -4.52
CA VAL A 116 -10.79 8.03 -3.89
C VAL A 116 -9.75 7.53 -2.88
N LYS A 117 -10.10 7.59 -1.59
CA LYS A 117 -9.29 6.95 -0.55
C LYS A 117 -9.18 5.46 -0.84
N THR A 118 -8.00 4.90 -0.60
CA THR A 118 -7.72 3.46 -0.72
C THR A 118 -8.10 2.84 -2.07
N ALA A 119 -7.99 3.59 -3.18
CA ALA A 119 -8.39 3.12 -4.51
C ALA A 119 -7.76 1.78 -4.94
N PHE A 120 -6.53 1.50 -4.47
CA PHE A 120 -5.84 0.24 -4.74
C PHE A 120 -6.49 -0.98 -4.07
N LEU A 121 -7.18 -0.81 -2.93
CA LEU A 121 -7.92 -1.90 -2.27
C LEU A 121 -9.17 -2.32 -3.06
N ASN A 122 -9.58 -1.56 -4.07
CA ASN A 122 -10.70 -1.93 -4.95
C ASN A 122 -10.26 -2.74 -6.18
N GLY A 123 -8.95 -2.96 -6.37
CA GLY A 123 -8.45 -3.86 -7.41
C GLY A 123 -8.67 -5.30 -6.99
N GLU A 124 -9.47 -6.05 -7.75
CA GLU A 124 -9.59 -7.51 -7.60
C GLU A 124 -8.25 -8.16 -7.95
N LEU A 125 -7.77 -9.06 -7.08
CA LEU A 125 -6.60 -9.87 -7.36
C LEU A 125 -7.04 -11.13 -8.11
N ASN A 126 -6.63 -11.26 -9.37
CA ASN A 126 -6.83 -12.49 -10.14
C ASN A 126 -5.95 -13.65 -9.65
N GLU A 127 -4.95 -13.35 -8.81
CA GLU A 127 -3.91 -14.28 -8.38
C GLU A 127 -3.84 -14.36 -6.85
N THR A 128 -3.59 -15.55 -6.31
CA THR A 128 -3.43 -15.74 -4.86
C THR A 128 -2.04 -15.33 -4.41
N ILE A 129 -1.94 -14.17 -3.77
CA ILE A 129 -0.67 -13.62 -3.28
C ILE A 129 -0.59 -13.79 -1.77
N TYR A 130 0.53 -14.35 -1.30
CA TYR A 130 0.85 -14.44 0.12
C TYR A 130 1.85 -13.36 0.50
N MET A 131 1.65 -12.70 1.62
CA MET A 131 2.52 -11.66 2.16
C MET A 131 2.94 -11.99 3.59
N ASP A 132 4.18 -11.65 3.94
CA ASP A 132 4.64 -11.69 5.34
C ASP A 132 3.81 -10.74 6.21
N GLN A 133 3.55 -11.16 7.44
CA GLN A 133 2.86 -10.30 8.40
C GLN A 133 3.66 -9.00 8.65
N PRO A 134 2.97 -7.86 8.81
CA PRO A 134 3.63 -6.59 9.08
C PRO A 134 4.41 -6.65 10.40
N LYS A 135 5.65 -6.13 10.36
CA LYS A 135 6.52 -6.08 11.54
C LYS A 135 5.83 -5.35 12.68
N GLY A 136 5.81 -5.96 13.87
CA GLY A 136 5.17 -5.42 15.08
C GLY A 136 3.69 -5.75 15.22
N TYR A 137 3.10 -6.46 14.25
CA TYR A 137 1.70 -6.89 14.23
C TYR A 137 1.57 -8.37 13.87
N ASP A 138 2.65 -9.14 14.00
CA ASP A 138 2.67 -10.57 13.71
C ASP A 138 2.20 -11.41 14.91
N ASP A 139 1.59 -12.55 14.61
CA ASP A 139 1.08 -13.48 15.62
C ASP A 139 2.14 -14.44 16.20
N ASN A 140 3.41 -14.36 15.77
CA ASN A 140 4.51 -15.26 16.14
C ASN A 140 4.28 -16.76 15.85
N ILE A 141 3.20 -17.12 15.14
CA ILE A 141 2.86 -18.52 14.79
C ILE A 141 3.41 -18.88 13.40
N GLY A 142 3.87 -17.88 12.63
CA GLY A 142 4.47 -18.08 11.31
C GLY A 142 3.46 -18.10 10.16
N ARG A 143 2.18 -17.81 10.43
CA ARG A 143 1.14 -17.63 9.41
C ARG A 143 1.48 -16.45 8.49
N LYS A 144 0.90 -16.46 7.29
CA LYS A 144 1.07 -15.42 6.26
C LYS A 144 -0.26 -14.79 5.94
N CYS A 145 -0.22 -13.55 5.46
CA CYS A 145 -1.36 -12.81 4.97
C CYS A 145 -1.68 -13.26 3.55
N LYS A 146 -2.77 -13.97 3.33
CA LYS A 146 -3.32 -14.25 1.99
C LYS A 146 -4.13 -13.04 1.56
N LEU A 147 -3.63 -12.31 0.57
CA LEU A 147 -4.25 -11.08 0.11
C LEU A 147 -5.52 -11.39 -0.68
N LYS A 148 -6.63 -10.76 -0.29
CA LYS A 148 -7.90 -10.72 -1.05
C LYS A 148 -7.96 -9.54 -2.00
N LYS A 149 -7.26 -8.45 -1.65
CA LYS A 149 -7.26 -7.16 -2.34
C LYS A 149 -5.84 -6.71 -2.63
N SER A 150 -5.66 -5.96 -3.71
CA SER A 150 -4.35 -5.37 -4.02
C SER A 150 -3.91 -4.41 -2.91
N LEU A 151 -2.60 -4.30 -2.73
CA LEU A 151 -1.94 -3.49 -1.70
C LEU A 151 -0.92 -2.55 -2.37
N TYR A 152 -0.51 -1.48 -1.71
CA TYR A 152 0.52 -0.60 -2.25
C TYR A 152 1.79 -1.37 -2.63
N GLY A 153 2.32 -1.14 -3.84
CA GLY A 153 3.59 -1.70 -4.27
C GLY A 153 3.53 -3.14 -4.80
N LEU A 154 2.31 -3.68 -4.96
CA LEU A 154 2.00 -4.76 -5.88
C LEU A 154 1.85 -4.23 -7.31
#